data_AF-A0A933LSF8-F1
#
_entry.id   AF-A0A933LSF8-F1
#
_cell.length_a   1.000
_cell.length_b   1.000
_cell.length_c   1.000
_cell.angle_alpha   90.00
_cell.angle_beta   90.00
_cell.angle_gamma   90.00
#
_symmetry.space_group_name_H-M   'P 1'
#
loop_
_entity.id
_entity.type
_entity.pdbx_description
1 polymer ?
#
loop_
_entity_poly.entity_id
_entity_poly.type
_entity_poly.pdbx_seq_one_letter_code
_entity_poly.pdbx_strand_id
1 'polypeptide(L)'
;MCPRQAVTRRAFLSYLLKGGAFALFGATLYPIARYLYPPKGTEVSVSNVVAAKVGELAANAAKIFRFGNRPGILVNTPQGQLKAFSAVCTHLNCTVQYDDEASVIW
;
A
#
# COMPACT_ATOMS: atom_id res chain seq x y z
N MET A 1 -20.23 -4.63 -64.42
CA MET A 1 -20.31 -4.46 -62.95
C MET A 1 -18.99 -3.85 -62.48
N CYS A 2 -18.98 -2.59 -62.04
CA CYS A 2 -17.77 -1.88 -61.61
C CYS A 2 -17.45 -2.25 -60.14
N PRO A 3 -16.19 -2.58 -59.77
CA PRO A 3 -15.89 -3.06 -58.43
C PRO A 3 -16.08 -1.90 -57.43
N ARG A 4 -16.91 -2.15 -56.41
CA ARG A 4 -17.16 -1.22 -55.31
C ARG A 4 -15.85 -1.10 -54.51
N GLN A 5 -15.13 0.02 -54.63
CA GLN A 5 -13.97 0.27 -53.77
C GLN A 5 -14.42 0.24 -52.30
N ALA A 6 -13.85 -0.68 -51.52
CA ALA A 6 -14.23 -0.91 -50.13
C ALA A 6 -13.89 0.30 -49.21
N VAL A 7 -12.93 1.14 -49.62
CA VAL A 7 -12.52 2.33 -48.87
C VAL A 7 -12.33 3.49 -49.85
N THR A 8 -13.06 4.58 -49.62
CA THR A 8 -12.87 5.84 -50.37
C THR A 8 -11.69 6.62 -49.79
N ARG A 9 -11.05 7.49 -50.59
CA ARG A 9 -9.96 8.38 -50.12
C ARG A 9 -10.35 9.18 -48.86
N ARG A 10 -11.60 9.64 -48.80
CA ARG A 10 -12.16 10.36 -47.64
C ARG A 10 -12.27 9.47 -46.40
N ALA A 11 -12.73 8.24 -46.58
CA ALA A 11 -12.81 7.27 -45.48
C ALA A 11 -11.41 6.94 -44.95
N PHE A 12 -10.44 6.71 -45.84
CA PHE A 12 -9.04 6.46 -45.46
C PHE A 12 -8.47 7.60 -44.59
N LEU A 13 -8.57 8.84 -45.06
CA LEU A 13 -8.10 10.01 -44.30
C LEU A 13 -8.85 10.18 -42.97
N SER A 14 -10.15 9.88 -42.94
CA SER A 14 -10.95 9.97 -41.71
C SER A 14 -10.51 8.95 -40.66
N TYR A 15 -10.18 7.72 -41.06
CA TYR A 15 -9.66 6.71 -40.15
C TYR A 15 -8.27 7.08 -39.63
N LEU A 16 -7.39 7.59 -40.50
CA LEU A 16 -6.05 8.00 -40.10
C LEU A 16 -6.09 9.12 -39.05
N LEU A 17 -6.91 10.15 -39.27
CA LEU A 17 -7.03 11.28 -38.34
C LEU A 17 -7.66 10.86 -37.00
N LYS A 18 -8.72 10.04 -37.03
CA LYS A 18 -9.36 9.54 -35.80
C LYS A 18 -8.45 8.61 -35.01
N GLY A 19 -7.76 7.70 -35.69
CA GLY A 19 -6.78 6.80 -35.09
C GLY A 19 -5.61 7.56 -34.48
N GLY A 20 -5.07 8.55 -35.20
CA GLY A 20 -4.01 9.43 -34.70
C GLY A 20 -4.44 10.24 -33.48
N ALA A 21 -5.65 10.82 -33.50
CA ALA A 21 -6.20 11.55 -32.35
C ALA A 21 -6.40 10.64 -31.13
N PHE A 22 -6.90 9.41 -31.34
CA PHE A 22 -7.06 8.43 -30.28
C PHE A 22 -5.71 7.97 -29.70
N ALA A 23 -4.71 7.73 -30.55
CA ALA A 23 -3.36 7.38 -30.13
C ALA A 23 -2.71 8.51 -29.32
N LEU A 24 -2.86 9.76 -29.77
CA LEU A 24 -2.35 10.92 -29.03
C LEU A 24 -3.02 11.04 -27.66
N PHE A 25 -4.33 10.86 -27.60
CA PHE A 25 -5.08 10.87 -26.33
C PHE A 25 -4.65 9.75 -25.39
N GLY A 26 -4.42 8.54 -25.91
CA GLY A 26 -3.86 7.44 -25.13
C GLY A 26 -2.44 7.72 -24.62
N ALA A 27 -1.58 8.29 -25.47
CA ALA A 27 -0.20 8.64 -25.12
C ALA A 27 -0.13 9.74 -24.05
N THR A 28 -1.08 10.67 -24.01
CA THR A 28 -1.15 11.70 -22.98
C THR A 28 -1.80 11.22 -21.69
N LEU A 29 -2.83 10.37 -21.75
CA LEU A 29 -3.47 9.82 -20.55
C LEU A 29 -2.62 8.76 -19.83
N TYR A 30 -1.83 7.98 -20.57
CA TYR A 30 -0.99 6.94 -20.00
C TYR A 30 -0.07 7.44 -18.86
N PRO A 31 0.75 8.50 -19.03
CA PRO A 31 1.62 8.96 -17.95
C PRO A 31 0.83 9.50 -16.75
N ILE A 32 -0.36 10.06 -16.94
CA ILE A 32 -1.24 10.51 -15.84
C ILE A 32 -1.69 9.30 -15.03
N ALA A 33 -2.24 8.28 -15.69
CA ALA A 33 -2.64 7.04 -15.03
C ALA A 33 -1.45 6.36 -14.33
N ARG A 34 -0.29 6.33 -15.00
CA ARG A 34 0.93 5.72 -14.47
C ARG A 34 1.50 6.48 -13.27
N TYR A 35 1.36 7.80 -13.24
CA TYR A 35 1.78 8.64 -12.12
C TYR A 35 0.87 8.44 -10.89
N LEU A 36 -0.44 8.32 -11.12
CA LEU A 36 -1.42 8.05 -10.06
C LEU A 36 -1.30 6.64 -9.49
N TYR A 37 -0.88 5.65 -10.29
CA TYR A 37 -0.65 4.29 -9.81
C TYR A 37 0.74 4.18 -9.18
N PRO A 38 0.85 4.11 -7.84
CA PRO A 38 2.15 4.10 -7.18
C PRO A 38 2.94 2.85 -7.60
N PRO A 39 4.26 2.98 -7.89
CA PRO A 39 5.11 1.81 -8.03
C PRO A 39 5.11 1.03 -6.71
N LYS A 40 5.27 -0.30 -6.78
CA LYS A 40 5.48 -1.11 -5.57
C LYS A 40 6.70 -0.55 -4.84
N GLY A 41 6.48 0.00 -3.65
CA GLY A 41 7.54 0.59 -2.85
C GLY A 41 8.62 -0.45 -2.53
N THR A 42 9.88 -0.07 -2.61
CA THR A 42 10.98 -0.87 -2.09
C THR A 42 10.92 -0.77 -0.56
N GLU A 43 10.06 -1.57 0.08
CA GLU A 43 10.11 -1.68 1.54
C GLU A 43 11.49 -2.23 1.90
N VAL A 44 12.28 -1.45 2.63
CA VAL A 44 13.53 -1.94 3.23
C VAL A 44 13.12 -3.10 4.13
N SER A 45 13.52 -4.32 3.78
CA SER A 45 13.14 -5.53 4.51
C SER A 45 13.84 -5.53 5.86
N VAL A 46 13.20 -4.91 6.86
CA VAL A 46 13.61 -5.06 8.25
C VAL A 46 13.20 -6.45 8.70
N SER A 47 14.18 -7.36 8.82
CA SER A 47 13.93 -8.73 9.26
C SER A 47 13.91 -8.84 10.78
N ASN A 48 14.66 -7.99 11.48
CA ASN A 48 14.75 -7.97 12.93
C ASN A 48 15.05 -6.55 13.46
N VAL A 49 14.49 -6.23 14.63
CA VAL A 49 14.78 -5.01 15.39
C VAL A 49 14.75 -5.32 16.89
N VAL A 50 15.46 -4.53 17.68
CA VAL A 50 15.36 -4.60 19.15
C VAL A 50 14.06 -3.90 19.58
N ALA A 51 13.10 -4.68 20.08
CA ALA A 51 11.83 -4.14 20.57
C ALA A 51 11.95 -3.48 21.96
N ALA A 52 12.62 -4.14 22.89
CA ALA A 52 12.91 -3.65 24.24
C ALA A 52 14.10 -4.42 24.86
N LYS A 53 14.67 -3.87 25.92
CA LYS A 53 15.62 -4.59 26.79
C LYS A 53 14.85 -5.45 27.80
N VAL A 54 15.50 -6.52 28.28
CA VAL A 54 14.96 -7.34 29.37
C VAL A 54 14.78 -6.48 30.61
N GLY A 55 13.59 -6.52 31.23
CA GLY A 55 13.25 -5.71 32.40
C GLY A 55 12.84 -4.26 32.10
N GLU A 56 12.78 -3.85 30.83
CA GLU A 56 12.35 -2.50 30.46
C GLU A 56 10.84 -2.29 30.61
N LEU A 57 10.04 -3.35 30.41
CA LEU A 57 8.58 -3.32 30.56
C LEU A 57 8.15 -3.91 31.91
N ALA A 58 7.40 -3.14 32.67
CA ALA A 58 6.66 -3.64 33.84
C ALA A 58 5.62 -4.70 33.42
N ALA A 59 5.15 -5.50 34.38
CA ALA A 59 4.03 -6.40 34.15
C ALA A 59 2.78 -5.60 33.78
N ASN A 60 1.98 -6.13 32.85
CA ASN A 60 0.79 -5.47 32.31
C ASN A 60 1.05 -4.10 31.64
N ALA A 61 2.21 -3.95 31.01
CA ALA A 61 2.56 -2.74 30.25
C ALA A 61 2.89 -3.08 28.80
N ALA A 62 2.82 -2.09 27.92
CA ALA A 62 3.19 -2.23 26.52
C ALA A 62 4.10 -1.10 26.02
N LYS A 63 4.83 -1.39 24.94
CA LYS A 63 5.74 -0.45 24.28
C LYS A 63 5.63 -0.60 22.77
N ILE A 64 5.41 0.53 22.09
CA ILE A 64 5.44 0.60 20.62
C ILE A 64 6.89 0.81 20.16
N PHE A 65 7.30 0.07 19.14
CA PHE A 65 8.63 0.16 18.52
C PHE A 65 8.52 0.21 16.99
N ARG A 66 9.54 0.75 16.32
CA ARG A 66 9.55 0.86 14.85
C ARG A 66 10.04 -0.44 14.23
N PHE A 67 9.25 -1.05 13.34
CA PHE A 67 9.63 -2.23 12.56
C PHE A 67 9.49 -1.93 11.06
N GLY A 68 10.54 -1.34 10.48
CA GLY A 68 10.45 -0.78 9.13
C GLY A 68 9.39 0.33 9.05
N ASN A 69 8.46 0.21 8.11
CA ASN A 69 7.38 1.18 7.92
C ASN A 69 6.10 0.87 8.72
N ARG A 70 6.05 -0.27 9.44
CA ARG A 70 4.88 -0.67 10.23
C ARG A 70 5.29 -0.71 11.71
N PRO A 71 4.58 -0.01 12.62
CA PRO A 71 4.88 -0.08 14.03
C PRO A 71 4.55 -1.47 14.59
N GLY A 72 5.38 -1.96 15.51
CA GLY A 72 5.12 -3.13 16.32
C GLY A 72 4.80 -2.73 17.76
N ILE A 73 4.03 -3.56 18.46
CA ILE A 73 3.74 -3.38 19.89
C ILE A 73 4.21 -4.61 20.65
N LEU A 74 5.01 -4.39 21.70
CA LEU A 74 5.43 -5.42 22.63
C LEU A 74 4.61 -5.26 23.91
N VAL A 75 3.92 -6.32 24.33
CA VAL A 75 3.10 -6.37 25.54
C VAL A 75 3.74 -7.33 26.52
N ASN A 76 3.93 -6.89 27.76
CA ASN A 76 4.21 -7.76 28.89
C ASN A 76 2.87 -8.09 29.56
N THR A 77 2.35 -9.29 29.34
CA THR A 77 1.01 -9.65 29.83
C THR A 77 0.97 -9.65 31.37
N PRO A 78 -0.22 -9.61 31.99
CA PRO A 78 -0.34 -9.74 33.45
C PRO A 78 0.33 -11.01 34.03
N GLN A 79 0.48 -12.06 33.22
CA GLN A 79 1.15 -13.31 33.59
C GLN A 79 2.68 -13.28 33.40
N GLY A 80 3.26 -12.13 33.05
CA GLY A 80 4.69 -11.96 32.83
C GLY A 80 5.20 -12.50 31.50
N GLN A 81 4.32 -12.72 30.51
CA GLN A 81 4.72 -13.20 29.19
C GLN A 81 4.92 -12.03 28.24
N LEU A 82 6.05 -12.00 27.54
CA LEU A 82 6.30 -11.04 26.47
C LEU A 82 5.68 -11.53 25.16
N LYS A 83 4.76 -10.75 24.60
CA LYS A 83 4.10 -11.01 23.32
C LYS A 83 4.24 -9.81 22.40
N ALA A 84 4.68 -10.04 21.16
CA ALA A 84 4.83 -9.01 20.15
C ALA A 84 3.74 -9.13 19.08
N PHE A 85 3.16 -8.00 18.70
CA PHE A 85 2.13 -7.90 17.69
C PHE A 85 2.41 -6.75 16.72
N SER A 86 1.70 -6.73 15.59
CA SER A 86 1.60 -5.54 14.74
C SER A 86 0.80 -4.47 15.48
N ALA A 87 1.34 -3.27 15.60
CA ALA A 87 0.60 -2.12 16.16
C ALA A 87 -0.27 -1.43 15.09
N VAL A 88 -0.74 -2.19 14.10
CA VAL A 88 -1.56 -1.70 12.99
C VAL A 88 -2.88 -2.44 12.99
N CYS A 89 -3.98 -1.70 13.15
CA CYS A 89 -5.32 -2.25 13.10
C CYS A 89 -5.62 -2.82 11.71
N THR A 90 -6.17 -4.04 11.66
CA THR A 90 -6.55 -4.71 10.41
C THR A 90 -7.79 -4.09 9.74
N HIS A 91 -8.47 -3.16 10.40
CA HIS A 91 -9.63 -2.48 9.84
C HIS A 91 -9.23 -1.38 8.85
N LEU A 92 -8.46 -0.38 9.33
CA LEU A 92 -8.14 0.84 8.57
C LEU A 92 -6.69 1.31 8.76
N ASN A 93 -5.80 0.43 9.22
CA ASN A 93 -4.38 0.73 9.41
C ASN A 93 -4.05 1.83 10.46
N CYS A 94 -4.98 2.14 11.36
CA CYS A 94 -4.70 3.00 12.51
C CYS A 94 -3.63 2.37 13.41
N THR A 95 -2.85 3.22 14.11
CA THR A 95 -1.92 2.73 15.13
C THR A 95 -2.70 2.41 16.40
N VAL A 96 -2.63 1.16 16.84
CA VAL A 96 -3.34 0.67 18.04
C VAL A 96 -2.51 0.87 19.30
N GLN A 97 -3.18 0.92 20.43
CA GLN A 97 -2.57 1.07 21.76
C GLN A 97 -2.97 -0.08 22.68
N TYR A 98 -2.25 -0.26 23.79
CA TYR A 98 -2.59 -1.23 24.81
C TYR A 98 -3.30 -0.51 25.96
N ASP A 99 -4.45 -1.04 26.35
CA ASP A 99 -5.17 -0.69 27.57
C ASP A 99 -4.75 -1.67 28.66
N ASP A 100 -4.13 -1.16 29.73
CA ASP A 100 -3.65 -1.94 30.86
C ASP A 100 -4.79 -2.38 31.79
N GLU A 101 -5.85 -1.60 31.95
CA GLU A 101 -7.02 -1.97 32.74
C GLU A 101 -7.79 -3.12 32.09
N ALA A 102 -8.06 -3.03 30.79
CA ALA A 102 -8.79 -4.06 30.05
C ALA A 102 -7.88 -5.21 29.58
N SER A 103 -6.56 -5.03 29.57
CA SER A 103 -5.59 -5.95 28.97
C SER A 103 -5.86 -6.25 27.49
N VAL A 104 -6.29 -5.23 26.73
CA VAL A 104 -6.69 -5.34 25.31
C VAL A 104 -5.91 -4.35 24.44
N ILE A 105 -5.67 -4.73 23.18
CA ILE A 105 -5.11 -3.84 22.15
C ILE A 105 -6.26 -3.28 21.31
N TRP A 106 -6.34 -1.95 21.16
CA TRP A 106 -7.44 -1.27 20.44
C TRP A 106 -6.95 -0.19 19.47
#